data_AF-A0A7L5YA44-F1
#
_entry.id   AF-A0A7L5YA44-F1
#
_cell.length_a   1.000
_cell.length_b   1.000
_cell.length_c   1.000
_cell.angle_alpha   90.00
_cell.angle_beta   90.00
_cell.angle_gamma   90.00
#
_symmetry.space_group_name_H-M   'P 1'
#
loop_
_entity.id
_entity.type
_entity.pdbx_description
1 polymer ?
#
loop_
_entity_poly.entity_id
_entity_poly.type
_entity_poly.pdbx_seq_one_letter_code
_entity_poly.pdbx_strand_id
1 'polypeptide(L)'
;MGKILAQQREIRGIKQGAIAEALGLSQSAYSRLESGESVLNLSQLRNISTQLHLQPAQVLSLADQYETQLSLQGVAVIAEKPDNPAAVAIGLGLLAALLLGSR
;
A
#
# COMPACT_ATOMS: atom_id res chain seq x y z
N MET A 1 -4.99 -2.58 -5.57
CA MET A 1 -5.84 -1.77 -4.66
C MET A 1 -5.19 -0.44 -4.25
N GLY A 2 -4.08 -0.45 -3.48
CA GLY A 2 -3.42 0.79 -3.01
C GLY A 2 -3.14 1.82 -4.12
N LYS A 3 -2.60 1.36 -5.26
CA LYS A 3 -2.34 2.20 -6.44
C LYS A 3 -3.60 2.88 -7.00
N ILE A 4 -4.74 2.19 -6.97
CA ILE A 4 -6.03 2.75 -7.42
C ILE A 4 -6.49 3.85 -6.47
N LEU A 5 -6.37 3.64 -5.16
CA LEU A 5 -6.70 4.67 -4.18
C LEU A 5 -5.82 5.91 -4.35
N ALA A 6 -4.52 5.73 -4.59
CA ALA A 6 -3.59 6.82 -4.87
C ALA A 6 -3.99 7.60 -6.13
N GLN A 7 -4.27 6.89 -7.23
CA GLN A 7 -4.70 7.50 -8.48
C GLN A 7 -6.02 8.27 -8.31
N GLN A 8 -7.02 7.69 -7.64
CA GLN A 8 -8.31 8.34 -7.42
C GLN A 8 -8.18 9.57 -6.51
N ARG A 9 -7.29 9.52 -5.52
CA ARG A 9 -6.91 10.66 -4.67
C ARG A 9 -6.29 11.79 -5.50
N GLU A 10 -5.33 11.46 -6.36
CA GLU A 10 -4.61 12.44 -7.18
C GLU A 10 -5.51 13.14 -8.19
N ILE A 11 -6.39 12.40 -8.86
CA ILE A 11 -7.38 12.96 -9.79
C ILE A 11 -8.29 13.99 -9.11
N ARG A 12 -8.53 13.84 -7.79
CA ARG A 12 -9.34 14.75 -6.98
C ARG A 12 -8.54 15.87 -6.32
N GLY A 13 -7.23 15.92 -6.53
CA GLY A 13 -6.35 16.92 -5.90
C GLY A 13 -6.23 16.78 -4.38
N ILE A 14 -6.56 15.61 -3.82
CA ILE A 14 -6.53 15.38 -2.37
C ILE A 14 -5.10 15.01 -1.96
N LYS A 15 -4.58 15.61 -0.88
CA LYS A 15 -3.25 15.26 -0.34
C LYS A 15 -3.34 14.01 0.53
N GLN A 16 -2.28 13.20 0.54
CA GLN A 16 -2.18 12.02 1.42
C GLN A 16 -2.44 12.36 2.90
N GLY A 17 -1.89 13.48 3.38
CA GLY A 17 -2.08 13.94 4.76
C GLY A 17 -3.55 14.16 5.13
N ALA A 18 -4.37 14.65 4.20
CA ALA A 18 -5.78 14.90 4.46
C ALA A 18 -6.58 13.61 4.67
N ILE A 19 -6.30 12.57 3.86
CA ILE A 19 -6.93 11.25 4.06
C ILE A 19 -6.37 10.59 5.32
N ALA A 20 -5.07 10.70 5.57
CA ALA A 20 -4.45 10.13 6.77
C ALA A 20 -5.08 10.70 8.05
N GLU A 21 -5.25 12.02 8.12
CA GLU A 21 -5.89 12.71 9.25
C GLU A 21 -7.34 12.22 9.46
N ALA A 22 -8.13 12.12 8.38
CA ALA A 22 -9.50 11.61 8.44
C ALA A 22 -9.61 10.16 8.92
N LEU A 23 -8.55 9.36 8.76
CA LEU A 23 -8.47 7.98 9.23
C LEU A 23 -7.76 7.81 10.59
N GLY A 24 -7.27 8.90 11.21
CA GLY A 24 -6.47 8.81 12.43
C GLY A 24 -5.13 8.08 12.21
N LEU A 25 -4.56 8.18 11.01
CA LEU A 25 -3.29 7.57 10.64
C LEU A 25 -2.21 8.65 10.47
N SER A 26 -0.94 8.26 10.60
CA SER A 26 0.15 9.10 10.10
C SER A 26 0.13 9.14 8.57
N GLN A 27 0.63 10.23 7.97
CA GLN A 27 0.80 10.29 6.51
C GLN A 27 1.67 9.15 5.99
N SER A 28 2.72 8.76 6.73
CA SER A 28 3.57 7.62 6.37
C SER A 28 2.82 6.29 6.38
N ALA A 29 1.96 6.05 7.37
CA ALA A 29 1.13 4.85 7.43
C ALA A 29 0.14 4.81 6.24
N TYR A 30 -0.48 5.93 5.90
CA TYR A 30 -1.36 6.01 4.73
C TYR A 30 -0.59 5.83 3.41
N SER A 31 0.62 6.40 3.28
CA SER A 31 1.47 6.19 2.10
C SER A 31 1.81 4.71 1.87
N ARG A 32 2.01 3.93 2.94
CA ARG A 32 2.25 2.47 2.82
C ARG A 32 1.02 1.71 2.33
N LEU A 33 -0.19 2.17 2.66
CA LEU A 33 -1.43 1.60 2.11
C LEU A 33 -1.51 1.87 0.60
N GLU A 34 -1.21 3.09 0.17
CA GLU A 34 -1.21 3.46 -1.25
C GLU A 34 -0.13 2.74 -2.06
N SER A 35 1.05 2.50 -1.48
CA SER A 35 2.13 1.76 -2.15
C SER A 35 1.92 0.24 -2.17
N GLY A 36 1.02 -0.29 -1.35
CA GLY A 36 0.82 -1.73 -1.17
C GLY A 36 1.82 -2.38 -0.21
N GLU A 37 2.59 -1.59 0.54
CA GLU A 37 3.46 -2.08 1.63
C GLU A 37 2.69 -2.49 2.89
N SER A 38 1.42 -2.11 2.99
CA SER A 38 0.54 -2.52 4.08
C SER A 38 -0.79 -3.00 3.54
N VAL A 39 -1.31 -4.07 4.14
CA VAL A 39 -2.60 -4.65 3.76
C VAL A 39 -3.72 -3.72 4.21
N LEU A 40 -4.62 -3.44 3.28
CA LEU A 40 -5.81 -2.64 3.51
C LEU A 40 -6.94 -3.55 4.00
N ASN A 41 -7.50 -3.28 5.19
CA ASN A 41 -8.68 -3.99 5.66
C ASN A 41 -10.00 -3.37 5.13
N LEU A 42 -11.11 -4.08 5.30
CA LEU A 42 -12.42 -3.64 4.78
C LEU A 42 -12.90 -2.31 5.37
N SER A 43 -12.65 -2.07 6.66
CA SER A 43 -13.02 -0.81 7.32
C SER A 43 -12.23 0.37 6.75
N GLN A 44 -10.92 0.19 6.52
CA GLN A 44 -10.07 1.18 5.86
C GLN A 44 -10.52 1.43 4.43
N LEU A 45 -10.84 0.38 3.66
CA LEU A 45 -11.38 0.51 2.31
C LEU A 45 -12.65 1.36 2.30
N ARG A 46 -13.60 1.07 3.21
CA ARG A 46 -14.84 1.84 3.33
C ARG A 46 -14.54 3.31 3.63
N ASN A 47 -13.71 3.58 4.64
CA ASN A 47 -13.42 4.94 5.07
C ASN A 47 -12.72 5.76 3.99
N ILE A 48 -11.70 5.18 3.33
CA ILE A 48 -10.99 5.86 2.23
C ILE A 48 -11.93 6.07 1.04
N SER A 49 -12.76 5.08 0.69
CA SER A 49 -13.73 5.22 -0.40
C SER A 49 -14.70 6.38 -0.13
N THR A 50 -15.18 6.53 1.11
CA THR A 50 -16.02 7.67 1.52
C THR A 50 -15.30 9.01 1.31
N GLN A 51 -14.03 9.12 1.72
CA GLN A 51 -13.23 10.34 1.51
C GLN A 51 -13.00 10.65 0.02
N LEU A 52 -12.97 9.62 -0.82
CA LEU A 52 -12.83 9.75 -2.27
C LEU A 52 -14.17 9.89 -3.00
N HIS A 53 -15.29 9.94 -2.29
CA HIS A 53 -16.64 9.94 -2.88
C HIS A 53 -16.86 8.76 -3.84
N LEU A 54 -16.39 7.58 -3.44
CA LEU A 54 -16.53 6.31 -4.16
C LEU A 54 -17.20 5.28 -3.27
N GLN A 55 -17.85 4.31 -3.90
CA GLN A 55 -18.24 3.08 -3.24
C GLN A 55 -17.06 2.09 -3.23
N PRO A 56 -16.89 1.26 -2.17
CA PRO A 56 -15.87 0.21 -2.15
C PRO A 56 -15.91 -0.71 -3.37
N ALA A 57 -17.11 -1.04 -3.86
CA ALA A 57 -17.30 -1.85 -5.07
C ALA A 57 -16.71 -1.20 -6.33
N GLN A 58 -16.74 0.14 -6.43
CA GLN A 58 -16.12 0.85 -7.55
C GLN A 58 -14.60 0.78 -7.47
N VAL A 59 -14.02 0.87 -6.28
CA VAL A 59 -12.56 0.71 -6.09
C VAL A 59 -12.10 -0.69 -6.49
N LEU A 60 -12.87 -1.72 -6.11
CA LEU A 60 -12.62 -3.11 -6.52
C LEU A 60 -12.70 -3.25 -8.04
N SER A 61 -13.78 -2.78 -8.67
CA SER A 61 -13.93 -2.85 -10.12
C SER A 61 -12.81 -2.13 -10.89
N LEU A 62 -12.35 -0.97 -10.40
CA LEU A 62 -11.20 -0.26 -10.97
C LEU A 62 -9.89 -1.04 -10.80
N ALA A 63 -9.73 -1.77 -9.68
CA ALA A 63 -8.56 -2.62 -9.47
C ALA A 63 -8.55 -3.79 -10.46
N ASP A 64 -9.69 -4.45 -10.68
CA ASP A 64 -9.81 -5.56 -11.63
C ASP A 64 -9.54 -5.10 -13.08
N GLN A 65 -10.03 -3.91 -13.45
CA GLN A 65 -9.77 -3.30 -14.75
C GLN A 65 -8.27 -2.99 -14.93
N TYR A 66 -7.63 -2.45 -13.89
CA TYR A 66 -6.20 -2.14 -13.92
C TYR A 66 -5.34 -3.41 -14.01
N GLU A 67 -5.71 -4.47 -13.29
CA GLU A 67 -5.07 -5.78 -13.40
C GLU A 67 -5.19 -6.36 -14.81
N THR A 68 -6.39 -6.29 -15.40
CA THR A 68 -6.64 -6.72 -16.78
C THR A 68 -5.75 -5.94 -17.76
N GLN A 69 -5.64 -4.62 -17.59
CA GLN A 69 -4.80 -3.78 -18.42
C GLN A 69 -3.31 -4.15 -18.31
N LEU A 70 -2.82 -4.39 -17.09
CA LEU A 70 -1.43 -4.82 -16.87
C LEU A 70 -1.16 -6.18 -17.51
N SER A 71 -2.10 -7.12 -17.40
CA SER A 71 -2.00 -8.43 -18.02
C SER A 71 -1.87 -8.33 -19.56
N LEU A 72 -2.67 -7.46 -20.19
CA LEU A 72 -2.57 -7.19 -21.63
C LEU A 72 -1.22 -6.56 -22.04
N GLN A 73 -0.54 -5.89 -21.12
CA GLN A 73 0.80 -5.34 -21.32
C GLN A 73 1.92 -6.36 -21.01
N GLY A 74 1.57 -7.61 -20.71
CA GLY A 74 2.52 -8.65 -20.34
C GLY A 74 3.07 -8.51 -18.92
N VAL A 75 2.43 -7.70 -18.07
CA VAL A 75 2.82 -7.52 -16.67
C VAL A 75 1.97 -8.44 -15.79
N ALA A 76 2.61 -9.42 -15.15
CA ALA A 76 1.94 -10.29 -14.19
C ALA A 76 1.67 -9.54 -12.87
N VAL A 77 0.43 -9.57 -12.41
CA VAL A 77 0.04 -9.07 -11.09
C VAL A 77 0.11 -10.21 -10.09
N ILE A 78 0.89 -10.03 -9.03
CA ILE A 78 1.03 -10.99 -7.93
C ILE A 78 0.27 -10.48 -6.71
N ALA A 79 -0.49 -11.37 -6.06
CA ALA A 79 -1.35 -11.01 -4.94
C ALA A 79 -0.57 -10.62 -3.67
N GLU A 80 0.58 -11.26 -3.44
CA GLU A 80 1.41 -11.04 -2.28
C GLU A 80 2.80 -10.56 -2.70
N LYS A 81 3.31 -9.57 -1.97
CA LYS A 81 4.71 -9.19 -2.07
C LYS A 81 5.51 -10.35 -1.48
N PRO A 82 6.45 -10.97 -2.22
CA PRO A 82 7.27 -12.03 -1.68
C PRO A 82 8.08 -11.47 -0.50
N ASP A 83 8.07 -12.20 0.61
CA ASP A 83 8.98 -11.93 1.72
C ASP A 83 10.41 -11.94 1.20
N ASN A 84 11.23 -10.98 1.62
CA ASN A 84 12.64 -10.93 1.26
C ASN A 84 13.49 -11.47 2.42
N PRO A 85 13.68 -12.81 2.51
CA PRO A 85 14.44 -13.42 3.61
C PRO A 85 15.89 -12.93 3.64
N ALA A 86 16.45 -12.50 2.50
CA ALA A 86 17.81 -11.97 2.43
C ALA A 86 17.94 -10.64 3.19
N ALA A 87 16.95 -9.75 3.10
CA ALA A 87 16.96 -8.49 3.85
C ALA A 87 16.91 -8.74 5.38
N VAL A 88 16.15 -9.73 5.82
CA VAL A 88 16.07 -10.14 7.23
C VAL A 88 17.40 -10.73 7.71
N ALA A 89 18.00 -11.62 6.92
CA ALA A 89 19.29 -12.23 7.25
C ALA A 89 20.43 -11.19 7.35
N ILE A 90 20.47 -10.22 6.44
CA ILE A 90 21.46 -9.13 6.50
C ILE A 90 21.26 -8.29 7.78
N GLY A 91 20.01 -7.94 8.10
CA GLY A 91 19.70 -7.20 9.32
C GLY A 91 20.15 -7.94 10.59
N LEU A 92 19.87 -9.24 10.68
CA LEU A 92 20.29 -10.09 11.80
C LEU A 92 21.81 -10.23 11.87
N GLY A 93 22.49 -10.38 10.73
CA GLY A 93 23.95 -10.47 10.66
C GLY A 93 24.64 -9.21 11.17
N LEU A 94 24.15 -8.02 10.78
CA LEU A 94 24.67 -6.73 11.25
C LEU A 94 24.45 -6.54 12.76
N LEU A 95 23.26 -6.91 13.28
CA LEU A 95 22.97 -6.90 14.71
C LEU A 95 23.91 -7.81 15.50
N ALA A 96 24.15 -9.04 15.02
CA ALA A 96 25.07 -9.97 15.65
C ALA A 96 26.52 -9.45 15.65
N ALA A 97 26.96 -8.84 14.54
CA ALA A 97 28.29 -8.24 14.43
C ALA A 97 28.49 -7.06 15.40
N LEU A 98 27.47 -6.22 15.61
CA LEU A 98 27.51 -5.13 16.60
C LEU A 98 27.62 -5.65 18.04
N LEU A 99 26.85 -6.69 18.39
CA LEU A 99 26.85 -7.28 19.73
C LEU A 99 28.17 -8.02 20.04
N LEU A 100 28.78 -8.63 19.04
CA LEU A 100 30.07 -9.32 19.18
C LEU A 100 31.25 -8.34 19.17
N GLY A 101 31.15 -7.23 18.43
CA GLY A 101 32.19 -6.20 18.34
C GLY A 101 32.21 -5.21 19.50
N SER A 102 31.22 -5.24 20.39
CA SER A 102 31.14 -4.37 21.58
C SER A 102 31.75 -5.00 22.85
N ARG A 103 32.65 -5.99 22.73
CA ARG A 103 33.35 -6.65 23.84
C ARG A 103 34.84 -6.30 23.85
#